data_AF-A0AA42QFZ7-F1
#
_entry.id   AF-A0AA42QFZ7-F1
#
_cell.length_a   1.000
_cell.length_b   1.000
_cell.length_c   1.000
_cell.angle_alpha   90.00
_cell.angle_beta   90.00
_cell.angle_gamma   90.00
#
_symmetry.space_group_name_H-M   'P 1'
#
loop_
_entity.id
_entity.type
_entity.pdbx_description
1 polymer ?
#
loop_
_entity_poly.entity_id
_entity_poly.type
_entity_poly.pdbx_seq_one_letter_code
_entity_poly.pdbx_strand_id
1 'polypeptide(L)'
;MPVSANLAYDLLKTVSKLEFQLRRHGDFFRKDRTGQPTSDVAWRKVQERVRKLGDDFASEVPESARARLLCQRDERPMKQMIIEENGNLVARFCPCPLDAESDAVALVEAMRQVRNNLFHGGKEDSEVDPYEEDNDWVYAATQVAIALQHALSNGRLDNRE
;
A
#
# COMPACT_ATOMS: atom_id res chain seq x y z
N MET A 1 11.32 6.98 -9.02
CA MET A 1 9.86 7.25 -8.93
C MET A 1 9.64 8.75 -9.12
N PRO A 2 9.72 9.21 -10.37
CA PRO A 2 9.40 10.58 -10.74
C PRO A 2 7.89 10.77 -10.63
N VAL A 3 7.44 11.64 -9.73
CA VAL A 3 6.02 11.92 -9.48
C VAL A 3 5.86 13.41 -9.25
N SER A 4 4.78 13.99 -9.77
CA SER A 4 4.43 15.38 -9.50
C SER A 4 4.23 15.61 -8.00
N ALA A 5 4.73 16.74 -7.49
CA ALA A 5 4.68 17.05 -6.06
C ALA A 5 3.25 17.01 -5.48
N ASN A 6 2.26 17.42 -6.27
CA ASN A 6 0.84 17.39 -5.87
C ASN A 6 0.35 15.96 -5.63
N LEU A 7 0.57 15.05 -6.60
CA LEU A 7 0.16 13.65 -6.45
C LEU A 7 0.91 12.95 -5.32
N ALA A 8 2.21 13.23 -5.18
CA ALA A 8 3.00 12.70 -4.08
C ALA A 8 2.42 13.15 -2.72
N TYR A 9 2.09 14.43 -2.58
CA TYR A 9 1.49 14.97 -1.37
C TYR A 9 0.10 14.37 -1.10
N ASP A 10 -0.73 14.23 -2.13
CA ASP A 10 -2.07 13.65 -2.02
C ASP A 10 -2.02 12.22 -1.47
N LEU A 11 -1.16 11.37 -2.02
CA LEU A 11 -1.00 9.99 -1.53
C LEU A 11 -0.52 9.98 -0.08
N LEU A 12 0.56 10.72 0.23
CA LEU A 12 1.17 10.71 1.56
C LEU A 12 0.19 11.23 2.63
N LYS A 13 -0.55 12.31 2.32
CA LYS A 13 -1.57 12.87 3.21
C LYS A 13 -2.73 11.89 3.40
N THR A 14 -3.21 11.29 2.32
CA THR A 14 -4.34 10.36 2.34
C THR A 14 -4.01 9.10 3.15
N VAL A 15 -2.84 8.50 2.92
CA VAL A 15 -2.41 7.31 3.68
C VAL A 15 -2.13 7.66 5.14
N SER A 16 -1.52 8.82 5.42
CA SER A 16 -1.28 9.26 6.81
C SER A 16 -2.58 9.45 7.59
N LYS A 17 -3.61 10.01 6.95
CA LYS A 17 -4.96 10.12 7.52
C LYS A 17 -5.60 8.75 7.76
N LEU A 18 -5.53 7.85 6.77
CA LEU A 18 -6.02 6.48 6.90
C LEU A 18 -5.35 5.75 8.07
N GLU A 19 -4.02 5.79 8.18
CA GLU A 19 -3.30 5.15 9.27
C GLU A 19 -3.70 5.71 10.64
N PHE A 20 -3.91 7.02 10.73
CA PHE A 20 -4.42 7.64 11.95
C PHE A 20 -5.82 7.14 12.31
N GLN A 21 -6.72 7.05 11.34
CA GLN A 21 -8.08 6.54 11.57
C GLN A 21 -8.07 5.06 11.98
N LEU A 22 -7.25 4.22 11.33
CA LEU A 22 -7.09 2.81 11.68
C LEU A 22 -6.58 2.63 13.12
N ARG A 23 -5.62 3.46 13.54
CA ARG A 23 -5.16 3.46 14.95
C ARG A 23 -6.25 3.88 15.92
N ARG A 24 -7.03 4.91 15.57
CA ARG A 24 -8.11 5.43 16.41
C ARG A 24 -9.29 4.46 16.53
N HIS A 25 -9.50 3.62 15.51
CA HIS A 25 -10.55 2.60 15.51
C HIS A 25 -10.40 1.61 16.68
N GLY A 26 -9.17 1.25 17.03
CA GLY A 26 -8.89 0.42 18.20
C GLY A 26 -8.67 -1.07 17.92
N ASP A 27 -8.86 -1.54 16.69
CA ASP A 27 -8.57 -2.95 16.35
C ASP A 27 -7.24 -3.14 15.59
N PHE A 28 -6.76 -2.07 14.94
CA PHE A 28 -5.70 -2.14 13.93
C PHE A 28 -4.32 -1.68 14.41
N PHE A 29 -4.01 -1.74 15.70
CA PHE A 29 -2.65 -1.52 16.18
C PHE A 29 -1.84 -2.82 16.18
N ARG A 30 -0.57 -2.70 15.81
CA ARG A 30 0.42 -3.77 15.97
C ARG A 30 0.76 -3.90 17.44
N LYS A 31 1.07 -5.12 17.88
CA LYS A 31 1.65 -5.38 19.20
C LYS A 31 3.12 -5.74 19.02
N ASP A 32 3.96 -5.26 19.93
CA ASP A 32 5.37 -5.67 19.99
C ASP A 32 5.52 -7.09 20.56
N ARG A 33 6.77 -7.54 20.75
CA ARG A 33 7.08 -8.87 21.29
C ARG A 33 6.57 -9.08 22.73
N THR A 34 6.32 -8.01 23.47
CA THR A 34 5.81 -8.03 24.85
C THR A 34 4.28 -7.94 24.91
N GLY A 35 3.61 -7.80 23.77
CA GLY A 35 2.16 -7.66 23.67
C GLY A 35 1.66 -6.22 23.84
N GLN A 36 2.55 -5.24 23.99
CA GLN A 36 2.19 -3.83 24.11
C GLN A 36 1.87 -3.22 22.74
N PRO A 37 0.83 -2.37 22.62
CA PRO A 37 0.48 -1.73 21.36
C PRO A 37 1.59 -0.78 20.90
N THR A 38 1.90 -0.79 19.61
CA THR A 38 2.82 0.16 18.97
C THR A 38 2.05 1.17 18.11
N SER A 39 2.74 2.23 17.67
CA SER A 39 2.21 3.23 16.74
C SER A 39 2.03 2.73 15.30
N ASP A 40 2.38 1.47 15.03
CA ASP A 40 2.25 0.88 13.70
C ASP A 40 0.84 0.31 13.49
N VAL A 41 0.34 0.47 12.26
CA VAL A 41 -0.87 -0.21 11.83
C VAL A 41 -0.58 -1.71 11.64
N ALA A 42 -1.42 -2.56 12.22
CA ALA A 42 -1.47 -3.99 11.97
C ALA A 42 -2.10 -4.27 10.59
N TRP A 43 -1.35 -3.98 9.53
CA TRP A 43 -1.83 -4.13 8.15
C TRP A 43 -2.33 -5.53 7.80
N ARG A 44 -1.79 -6.57 8.44
CA ARG A 44 -2.30 -7.94 8.31
C ARG A 44 -3.77 -8.05 8.72
N LYS A 45 -4.17 -7.39 9.81
CA LYS A 45 -5.59 -7.35 10.23
C LYS A 45 -6.44 -6.57 9.23
N VAL A 46 -5.92 -5.47 8.68
CA VAL A 46 -6.62 -4.71 7.63
C VAL A 46 -6.87 -5.60 6.42
N GLN A 47 -5.86 -6.33 5.96
CA GLN A 47 -5.96 -7.29 4.86
C GLN A 47 -6.96 -8.42 5.16
N GLU A 48 -6.96 -8.96 6.38
CA GLU A 48 -7.93 -9.97 6.81
C GLU A 48 -9.38 -9.44 6.75
N ARG A 49 -9.62 -8.18 7.16
CA ARG A 49 -10.95 -7.56 7.08
C ARG A 49 -11.35 -7.24 5.64
N VAL A 50 -10.44 -6.70 4.85
CA VAL A 50 -10.68 -6.39 3.43
C VAL A 50 -10.90 -7.66 2.61
N ARG A 51 -10.21 -8.77 2.91
CA ARG A 51 -10.45 -10.07 2.28
C ARG A 51 -11.90 -10.52 2.44
N LYS A 52 -12.50 -10.31 3.62
CA LYS A 52 -13.92 -10.64 3.87
C LYS A 52 -14.88 -9.79 3.03
N LEU A 53 -14.49 -8.56 2.68
CA LEU A 53 -15.28 -7.70 1.79
C LEU A 53 -15.15 -8.10 0.32
N GLY A 54 -13.99 -8.65 -0.08
CA GLY A 54 -13.76 -9.17 -1.42
C GLY A 54 -14.10 -8.15 -2.52
N ASP A 55 -14.90 -8.57 -3.49
CA ASP A 55 -15.27 -7.77 -4.66
C ASP A 55 -16.09 -6.52 -4.29
N ASP A 56 -16.81 -6.53 -3.16
CA ASP A 56 -17.54 -5.36 -2.68
C ASP A 56 -16.60 -4.23 -2.22
N PHE A 57 -15.34 -4.54 -1.90
CA PHE A 57 -14.31 -3.52 -1.67
C PHE A 57 -13.60 -3.15 -2.97
N ALA A 58 -13.24 -4.14 -3.78
CA ALA A 58 -12.56 -3.89 -5.05
C ALA A 58 -13.39 -2.97 -5.96
N SER A 59 -14.71 -3.18 -6.01
CA SER A 59 -15.64 -2.37 -6.81
C SER A 59 -15.69 -0.88 -6.41
N GLU A 60 -15.32 -0.52 -5.17
CA GLU A 60 -15.24 0.89 -4.72
C GLU A 60 -14.01 1.62 -5.29
N VAL A 61 -12.98 0.89 -5.70
CA VAL A 61 -11.78 1.46 -6.34
C VAL A 61 -12.08 1.65 -7.84
N PRO A 62 -11.83 2.82 -8.45
CA PRO A 62 -12.04 3.02 -9.88
C PRO A 62 -11.35 1.96 -10.73
N GLU A 63 -11.99 1.54 -11.82
CA GLU A 63 -11.48 0.45 -12.68
C GLU A 63 -10.07 0.74 -13.21
N SER A 64 -9.81 1.97 -13.65
CA SER A 64 -8.48 2.40 -14.13
C SER A 64 -7.40 2.25 -13.05
N ALA A 65 -7.74 2.56 -11.79
CA ALA A 65 -6.82 2.40 -10.66
C ALA A 65 -6.57 0.92 -10.34
N ARG A 66 -7.62 0.09 -10.38
CA ARG A 66 -7.46 -1.36 -10.20
C ARG A 66 -6.58 -1.97 -11.28
N ALA A 67 -6.92 -1.69 -12.54
CA ALA A 67 -6.18 -2.18 -13.70
C ALA A 67 -4.71 -1.77 -13.59
N ARG A 68 -4.43 -0.53 -13.19
CA ARG A 68 -3.05 -0.06 -13.05
C ARG A 68 -2.28 -0.77 -11.94
N LEU A 69 -2.88 -0.95 -10.76
CA LEU A 69 -2.17 -1.57 -9.63
C LEU A 69 -1.99 -3.08 -9.79
N LEU A 70 -2.88 -3.74 -10.55
CA LEU A 70 -2.91 -5.20 -10.68
C LEU A 70 -2.33 -5.69 -12.03
N CYS A 71 -2.00 -4.82 -12.98
CA CYS A 71 -1.51 -5.22 -14.30
C CYS A 71 -0.19 -6.02 -14.27
N GLN A 72 0.58 -5.91 -13.19
CA GLN A 72 1.89 -6.54 -13.01
C GLN A 72 2.00 -7.20 -11.63
N ARG A 73 0.98 -7.95 -11.22
CA ARG A 73 0.81 -8.50 -9.86
C ARG A 73 2.05 -9.20 -9.26
N ASP A 74 2.89 -9.80 -10.10
CA ASP A 74 4.10 -10.52 -9.69
C ASP A 74 5.39 -9.69 -9.78
N GLU A 75 5.35 -8.53 -10.45
CA GLU A 75 6.53 -7.72 -10.79
C GLU A 75 6.49 -6.32 -10.16
N ARG A 76 5.33 -5.65 -10.19
CA ARG A 76 5.12 -4.29 -9.66
C ARG A 76 3.79 -4.15 -8.90
N PRO A 77 3.73 -3.26 -7.90
CA PRO A 77 4.83 -2.45 -7.38
C PRO A 77 5.90 -3.31 -6.69
N MET A 78 7.17 -2.94 -6.81
CA MET A 78 8.27 -3.60 -6.11
C MET A 78 8.33 -3.17 -4.65
N LYS A 79 9.05 -3.93 -3.83
CA LYS A 79 9.31 -3.61 -2.43
C LYS A 79 10.81 -3.50 -2.18
N GLN A 80 11.21 -2.48 -1.43
CA GLN A 80 12.58 -2.38 -0.95
C GLN A 80 12.88 -3.50 0.07
N MET A 81 13.92 -4.27 -0.21
CA MET A 81 14.41 -5.36 0.62
C MET A 81 15.92 -5.20 0.85
N ILE A 82 16.40 -5.66 2.00
CA ILE A 82 17.83 -5.79 2.24
C ILE A 82 18.26 -7.16 1.73
N ILE A 83 19.20 -7.17 0.80
CA ILE A 83 19.79 -8.38 0.24
C ILE A 83 21.31 -8.36 0.43
N GLU A 84 21.92 -9.55 0.41
CA GLU A 84 23.38 -9.68 0.47
C GLU A 84 23.96 -9.70 -0.95
N GLU A 85 24.83 -8.74 -1.26
CA GLU A 85 25.57 -8.64 -2.53
C GLU A 85 27.06 -8.55 -2.22
N ASN A 86 27.85 -9.50 -2.73
CA ASN A 86 29.31 -9.55 -2.53
C ASN A 86 29.74 -9.43 -1.04
N GLY A 87 28.99 -10.07 -0.14
CA GLY A 87 29.24 -10.06 1.31
C GLY A 87 28.81 -8.79 2.03
N ASN A 88 28.12 -7.86 1.36
CA ASN A 88 27.60 -6.62 1.94
C ASN A 88 26.07 -6.61 1.91
N LEU A 89 25.46 -6.02 2.94
CA LEU A 89 24.02 -5.78 2.98
C LEU A 89 23.67 -4.53 2.19
N VAL A 90 22.88 -4.68 1.13
CA VAL A 90 22.46 -3.60 0.21
C VAL A 90 20.94 -3.55 0.15
N ALA A 91 20.38 -2.35 0.07
CA ALA A 91 18.95 -2.19 -0.15
C ALA A 91 18.63 -2.18 -1.66
N ARG A 92 17.76 -3.08 -2.11
CA ARG A 92 17.30 -3.19 -3.50
C ARG A 92 15.78 -3.19 -3.58
N PHE A 93 15.24 -2.66 -4.67
CA PHE A 93 13.84 -2.91 -5.03
C PHE A 93 13.75 -4.28 -5.67
N CYS A 94 12.96 -5.16 -5.06
CA CYS A 94 12.76 -6.51 -5.54
C CYS A 94 11.27 -6.71 -5.86
N PRO A 95 10.94 -7.54 -6.88
CA PRO A 95 9.59 -8.03 -7.06
C PRO A 95 9.06 -8.62 -5.75
N CYS A 96 7.85 -8.21 -5.37
CA CYS A 96 7.17 -8.70 -4.19
C CYS A 96 5.72 -9.00 -4.61
N PRO A 97 5.45 -10.26 -5.03
CA PRO A 97 4.15 -10.64 -5.54
C PRO A 97 3.02 -10.23 -4.60
N LEU A 98 1.98 -9.65 -5.17
CA LEU A 98 0.75 -9.35 -4.44
C LEU A 98 -0.05 -10.64 -4.23
N ASP A 99 -0.95 -10.61 -3.25
CA ASP A 99 -1.87 -11.72 -2.98
C ASP A 99 -2.56 -12.19 -4.26
N ALA A 100 -2.46 -13.47 -4.65
CA ALA A 100 -2.97 -13.97 -5.93
C ALA A 100 -4.47 -14.30 -5.93
N GLU A 101 -5.08 -14.43 -4.75
CA GLU A 101 -6.44 -14.96 -4.59
C GLU A 101 -7.50 -13.87 -4.40
N SER A 102 -7.09 -12.70 -3.92
CA SER A 102 -8.00 -11.60 -3.58
C SER A 102 -7.50 -10.28 -4.11
N ASP A 103 -8.20 -9.73 -5.10
CA ASP A 103 -7.94 -8.39 -5.64
C ASP A 103 -8.05 -7.32 -4.54
N ALA A 104 -9.00 -7.49 -3.61
CA ALA A 104 -9.16 -6.61 -2.47
C ALA A 104 -7.88 -6.52 -1.62
N VAL A 105 -7.24 -7.66 -1.33
CA VAL A 105 -5.98 -7.71 -0.59
C VAL A 105 -4.83 -7.16 -1.44
N ALA A 106 -4.74 -7.57 -2.70
CA ALA A 106 -3.69 -7.15 -3.62
C ALA A 106 -3.68 -5.62 -3.83
N LEU A 107 -4.85 -4.98 -3.90
CA LEU A 107 -4.97 -3.52 -4.00
C LEU A 107 -4.38 -2.82 -2.76
N VAL A 108 -4.68 -3.32 -1.56
CA VAL A 108 -4.13 -2.76 -0.30
C VAL A 108 -2.62 -2.97 -0.24
N GLU A 109 -2.12 -4.11 -0.67
CA GLU A 109 -0.68 -4.38 -0.75
C GLU A 109 0.00 -3.44 -1.74
N ALA A 110 -0.55 -3.32 -2.95
CA ALA A 110 -0.01 -2.45 -3.99
C ALA A 110 0.05 -0.99 -3.53
N MET A 111 -1.04 -0.47 -2.95
CA MET A 111 -1.07 0.86 -2.35
C MET A 111 0.07 1.08 -1.35
N ARG A 112 0.29 0.13 -0.45
CA ARG A 112 1.35 0.23 0.56
C ARG A 112 2.74 0.22 -0.07
N GLN A 113 2.96 -0.64 -1.06
CA GLN A 113 4.22 -0.73 -1.77
C GLN A 113 4.50 0.58 -2.53
N VAL A 114 3.53 1.12 -3.28
CA VAL A 114 3.65 2.43 -3.96
C VAL A 114 3.96 3.54 -2.95
N ARG A 115 3.22 3.62 -1.84
CA ARG A 115 3.47 4.61 -0.78
C ARG A 115 4.87 4.49 -0.19
N ASN A 116 5.36 3.27 0.04
CA ASN A 116 6.70 3.05 0.58
C ASN A 116 7.78 3.44 -0.43
N ASN A 117 7.61 3.09 -1.70
CA ASN A 117 8.53 3.46 -2.77
C ASN A 117 8.61 4.98 -2.93
N LEU A 118 7.46 5.67 -2.83
CA LEU A 118 7.41 7.13 -2.83
C LEU A 118 8.12 7.72 -1.60
N PHE A 119 7.87 7.18 -0.39
CA PHE A 119 8.41 7.72 0.86
C PHE A 119 9.92 7.51 1.03
N HIS A 120 10.43 6.33 0.67
CA HIS A 120 11.86 6.03 0.75
C HIS A 120 12.68 6.65 -0.39
N GLY A 121 11.99 7.28 -1.34
CA GLY A 121 12.54 7.88 -2.53
C GLY A 121 12.85 6.79 -3.55
N GLY A 122 12.49 7.02 -4.80
CA GLY A 122 13.17 6.38 -5.91
C GLY A 122 14.63 6.86 -5.98
N LYS A 123 15.43 6.52 -4.98
CA LYS A 123 16.87 6.77 -4.90
C LYS A 123 17.63 5.78 -5.78
N GLU A 124 17.11 5.52 -6.97
CA GLU A 124 17.97 5.05 -8.03
C GLU A 124 18.68 6.28 -8.59
N ASP A 125 19.96 6.37 -8.24
CA ASP A 125 21.02 6.87 -9.12
C ASP A 125 21.01 6.06 -10.43
N SER A 126 19.98 6.25 -11.26
CA SER A 126 20.08 5.94 -12.68
C SER A 126 20.09 7.29 -13.38
N GLU A 127 21.25 7.70 -13.90
CA GLU A 127 21.43 8.92 -14.71
C GLU A 127 20.52 8.95 -15.96
N VAL A 128 19.77 7.87 -16.19
CA VAL A 128 18.67 7.75 -17.13
C VAL A 128 17.51 7.15 -16.36
N ASP A 129 16.47 7.93 -16.04
CA ASP A 129 15.21 7.41 -15.50
C ASP A 129 14.40 6.82 -16.68
N PRO A 130 14.27 5.49 -16.81
CA PRO A 130 13.60 4.88 -17.95
C PRO A 130 12.07 4.82 -17.80
N TYR A 131 11.51 5.37 -16.72
CA TYR A 131 10.07 5.27 -16.43
C TYR A 131 9.36 6.60 -16.71
N GLU A 132 8.50 6.62 -17.73
CA GLU A 132 7.48 7.67 -17.91
C GLU A 132 6.63 7.76 -16.64
N GLU A 133 6.47 8.98 -16.12
CA GLU A 133 5.76 9.42 -14.91
C GLU A 133 4.99 8.33 -14.11
N ASP A 134 5.48 7.97 -12.91
CA ASP A 134 4.77 7.10 -11.94
C ASP A 134 3.52 7.79 -11.31
N ASN A 135 3.04 8.88 -11.92
CA ASN A 135 1.86 9.65 -11.51
C ASN A 135 0.61 8.75 -11.46
N ASP A 136 0.47 7.83 -12.41
CA ASP A 136 -0.68 6.92 -12.48
C ASP A 136 -0.70 5.89 -11.34
N TRP A 137 0.46 5.36 -10.94
CA TRP A 137 0.63 4.48 -9.78
C TRP A 137 0.25 5.20 -8.49
N VAL A 138 0.73 6.43 -8.31
CA VAL A 138 0.45 7.24 -7.12
C VAL A 138 -1.02 7.64 -7.06
N TYR A 139 -1.61 8.03 -8.18
CA TYR A 139 -3.04 8.29 -8.27
C TYR A 139 -3.86 7.05 -7.92
N ALA A 140 -3.52 5.89 -8.51
CA ALA A 140 -4.23 4.64 -8.28
C ALA A 140 -4.14 4.19 -6.81
N ALA A 141 -2.95 4.26 -6.20
CA ALA A 141 -2.76 3.99 -4.78
C ALA A 141 -3.59 4.95 -3.90
N THR A 142 -3.71 6.22 -4.29
CA THR A 142 -4.54 7.20 -3.57
C THR A 142 -6.01 6.79 -3.58
N GLN A 143 -6.52 6.26 -4.70
CA GLN A 143 -7.91 5.77 -4.78
C GLN A 143 -8.17 4.60 -3.84
N VAL A 144 -7.23 3.65 -3.72
CA VAL A 144 -7.34 2.55 -2.74
C VAL A 144 -7.35 3.09 -1.31
N ALA A 145 -6.51 4.08 -1.01
CA ALA A 145 -6.48 4.69 0.32
C ALA A 145 -7.79 5.42 0.65
N ILE A 146 -8.45 6.05 -0.33
CA ILE A 146 -9.77 6.68 -0.17
C ILE A 146 -10.85 5.62 0.06
N ALA A 147 -10.89 4.56 -0.76
CA ALA A 147 -11.85 3.46 -0.58
C ALA A 147 -11.72 2.82 0.81
N LEU A 148 -10.49 2.59 1.29
CA LEU A 148 -10.27 2.01 2.61
C LEU A 148 -10.72 2.95 3.75
N GLN A 149 -10.58 4.27 3.59
CA GLN A 149 -11.14 5.24 4.53
C GLN A 149 -12.67 5.22 4.54
N HIS A 150 -13.31 5.09 3.38
CA HIS A 150 -14.76 4.97 3.29
C HIS A 150 -15.26 3.68 3.96
N ALA A 151 -14.63 2.54 3.65
CA ALA A 151 -14.95 1.26 4.28
C ALA A 151 -14.80 1.31 5.81
N LEU A 152 -13.74 1.96 6.31
CA LEU A 152 -13.54 2.17 7.74
C LEU A 152 -14.62 3.07 8.36
N SER A 153 -14.91 4.21 7.71
CA SER A 153 -15.87 5.20 8.23
C SER A 153 -17.31 4.67 8.25
N ASN A 154 -17.63 3.75 7.34
CA ASN A 154 -18.94 3.10 7.25
C ASN A 154 -19.03 1.83 8.12
N GLY A 155 -18.02 1.53 8.95
CA GLY A 155 -17.99 0.35 9.83
C GLY A 155 -17.95 -0.99 9.07
N ARG A 156 -17.56 -1.00 7.80
CA ARG A 156 -17.43 -2.22 6.99
C ARG A 156 -16.20 -3.04 7.38
N LEU A 157 -15.21 -2.40 8.00
CA LEU A 157 -14.01 -3.07 8.50
C LEU A 157 -14.14 -3.56 9.95
N ASP A 158 -15.27 -3.30 10.61
CA ASP A 158 -15.53 -3.72 11.99
C ASP A 158 -15.57 -5.23 12.12
N ASN A 159 -15.31 -5.74 13.32
CA ASN A 159 -15.44 -7.18 13.57
C ASN A 159 -16.92 -7.44 13.80
N ARG A 160 -17.70 -7.53 12.73
CA ARG A 160 -19.06 -8.05 12.84
C ARG A 160 -18.96 -9.56 12.92
N GLU A 161 -19.01 -10.05 14.16
CA GLU A 161 -19.61 -11.35 14.47
C GLU A 161 -21.14 -11.18 14.54
#